data_AF-A0A9J6GEN5-F1
#
_entry.id   AF-A0A9J6GEN5-F1
#
_cell.length_a   1.000
_cell.length_b   1.000
_cell.length_c   1.000
_cell.angle_alpha   90.00
_cell.angle_beta   90.00
_cell.angle_gamma   90.00
#
_symmetry.space_group_name_H-M   'P 1'
#
loop_
_entity.id
_entity.type
_entity.pdbx_description
1 polymer ?
#
loop_
_entity_poly.entity_id
_entity_poly.type
_entity_poly.pdbx_seq_one_letter_code
_entity_poly.pdbx_strand_id
1 'polypeptide(L)'
;MGACALPTTEASPGLKSRRHSQHVYGNGLFQLLTLMSTAVGSCLYILHYESFKVTAGVMDHWCQRPVAFANLSVDEWKSLAIPLDDHGEPSHCLVRDPPDGGENSSVVSCSSWEFDLAPFGNNAVSEWKLVCNRSWLRSFVRIAYALGAMIALPAAGVAADNVGRKTVTFLAVPVVLIAGVASSLPKDLNFFVAVGTAVSAATGALVPPLWALLYEVSTPNMLVPYTVVTAAAVVVIVPGNTVYRQPNQWRVDDYSALPDGSHCLPAGAVLHSERVACLADSSRSHTGSTARHLARRPS
;
A
#
# COMPACT_ATOMS: atom_id res chain seq x y z
N MET A 1 6.17 79.79 24.09
CA MET A 1 6.72 79.59 22.73
C MET A 1 7.77 78.51 22.82
N GLY A 2 7.46 77.30 22.36
CA GLY A 2 8.38 76.17 22.33
C GLY A 2 7.87 75.16 21.32
N ALA A 3 8.40 75.23 20.10
CA ALA A 3 8.04 74.32 19.02
C ALA A 3 8.75 72.98 19.24
N CYS A 4 7.99 71.88 19.28
CA CYS A 4 8.55 70.54 19.15
C CYS A 4 8.95 70.30 17.69
N ALA A 5 10.24 70.09 17.46
CA ALA A 5 10.76 69.65 16.16
C ALA A 5 10.44 68.16 15.94
N LEU A 6 9.99 67.83 14.72
CA LEU A 6 9.82 66.46 14.23
C LEU A 6 11.18 65.81 13.95
N PRO A 7 11.39 64.51 14.24
CA PRO A 7 12.57 63.80 13.80
C PRO A 7 12.51 63.55 12.29
N THR A 8 13.64 63.79 11.63
CA THR A 8 13.90 63.49 10.22
C THR A 8 13.77 62.00 9.93
N THR A 9 13.10 61.70 8.81
CA THR A 9 12.97 60.38 8.20
C THR A 9 14.33 59.69 8.00
N GLU A 10 14.66 58.72 8.85
CA GLU A 10 15.67 57.71 8.53
C GLU A 10 15.11 56.77 7.46
N ALA A 11 15.89 56.54 6.40
CA ALA A 11 15.58 55.59 5.35
C ALA A 11 15.44 54.18 5.95
N SER A 12 14.26 53.59 5.79
CA SER A 12 13.89 52.30 6.39
C SER A 12 14.86 51.16 5.99
N PRO A 13 15.48 50.45 6.95
CA PRO A 13 16.35 49.29 6.69
C PRO A 13 15.63 48.11 6.00
N GLY A 14 14.30 48.12 5.92
CA GLY A 14 13.50 47.06 5.30
C GLY A 14 13.62 46.95 3.77
N LEU A 15 14.01 48.02 3.08
CA LEU A 15 14.05 48.04 1.61
C LEU A 15 15.25 47.28 1.03
N LYS A 16 16.37 47.23 1.75
CA LYS A 16 17.58 46.48 1.36
C LYS A 16 17.39 44.98 1.60
N SER A 17 16.73 44.61 2.70
CA SER A 17 16.37 43.23 3.03
C SER A 17 15.38 42.64 2.00
N ARG A 18 14.34 43.39 1.61
CA ARG A 18 13.40 42.98 0.54
C ARG A 18 14.07 42.76 -0.81
N ARG A 19 15.04 43.58 -1.18
CA ARG A 19 15.71 43.49 -2.48
C ARG A 19 16.65 42.28 -2.56
N HIS A 20 17.30 41.92 -1.45
CA HIS A 20 18.14 40.73 -1.35
C HIS A 20 17.31 39.44 -1.37
N SER A 21 16.18 39.43 -0.66
CA SER A 21 15.25 38.29 -0.66
C SER A 21 14.53 38.11 -2.02
N GLN A 22 14.22 39.18 -2.76
CA GLN A 22 13.71 39.03 -4.14
C GLN A 22 14.75 38.49 -5.14
N HIS A 23 16.05 38.78 -4.94
CA HIS A 23 17.09 38.31 -5.85
C HIS A 23 17.47 36.83 -5.60
N VAL A 24 17.36 36.37 -4.35
CA VAL A 24 17.64 34.97 -3.96
C VAL A 24 16.39 34.09 -4.09
N TYR A 25 15.19 34.65 -3.90
CA TYR A 25 13.92 33.91 -3.91
C TYR A 25 12.92 34.32 -5.01
N GLY A 26 13.35 35.05 -6.03
CA GLY A 26 12.53 35.27 -7.23
C GLY A 26 12.31 33.94 -7.96
N ASN A 27 11.17 33.80 -8.67
CA ASN A 27 10.74 32.67 -9.53
C ASN A 27 11.74 32.34 -10.66
N GLY A 28 13.00 32.12 -10.32
CA GLY A 28 14.10 31.85 -11.20
C GLY A 28 14.19 30.37 -11.54
N LEU A 29 15.06 30.06 -12.49
CA LEU A 29 15.23 28.71 -13.02
C LEU A 29 15.50 27.66 -11.93
N PHE A 30 16.27 28.00 -10.90
CA PHE A 30 16.58 27.07 -9.81
C PHE A 30 15.35 26.66 -8.99
N GLN A 31 14.43 27.59 -8.71
CA GLN A 31 13.19 27.30 -7.99
C GLN A 31 12.29 26.40 -8.84
N LEU A 32 12.19 26.69 -10.14
CA LEU A 32 11.41 25.89 -11.08
C LEU A 32 11.98 24.47 -11.22
N LEU A 33 13.30 24.33 -11.34
CA LEU A 33 13.95 23.02 -11.39
C LEU A 33 13.71 22.22 -10.11
N THR A 34 13.79 22.86 -8.94
CA THR A 34 13.50 22.21 -7.66
C THR A 34 12.05 21.76 -7.59
N LEU A 35 11.10 22.64 -7.97
CA LEU A 35 9.67 22.31 -8.05
C LEU A 35 9.40 21.11 -8.96
N MET A 36 9.96 21.11 -10.18
CA MET A 36 9.81 20.01 -11.14
C MET A 36 10.42 18.72 -10.59
N SER A 37 11.60 18.79 -9.98
CA SER A 37 12.26 17.61 -9.40
C SER A 37 11.46 17.02 -8.23
N THR A 38 10.88 17.86 -7.36
CA THR A 38 10.03 17.42 -6.24
C THR A 38 8.72 16.83 -6.74
N ALA A 39 8.10 17.42 -7.76
CA ALA A 39 6.89 16.89 -8.39
C ALA A 39 7.17 15.51 -9.01
N VAL A 40 8.20 15.38 -9.85
CA VAL A 40 8.59 14.11 -10.48
C VAL A 40 8.96 13.06 -9.43
N GLY A 41 9.78 13.42 -8.44
CA GLY A 41 10.18 12.51 -7.35
C GLY A 41 9.00 12.01 -6.53
N SER A 42 8.03 12.88 -6.22
CA SER A 42 6.81 12.51 -5.49
C SER A 42 5.90 11.60 -6.33
N CYS A 43 5.74 11.89 -7.62
CA CYS A 43 5.01 11.02 -8.54
C CYS A 43 5.65 9.63 -8.63
N LEU A 44 6.98 9.55 -8.79
CA LEU A 44 7.70 8.28 -8.87
C LEU A 44 7.59 7.47 -7.56
N TYR A 45 7.71 8.13 -6.41
CA TYR A 45 7.55 7.48 -5.10
C TYR A 45 6.17 6.83 -4.97
N ILE A 46 5.11 7.55 -5.32
CA ILE A 46 3.74 7.06 -5.20
C ILE A 46 3.43 6.00 -6.24
N LEU A 47 3.82 6.21 -7.51
CA LEU A 47 3.67 5.20 -8.56
C LEU A 47 4.36 3.89 -8.17
N HIS A 48 5.57 3.95 -7.63
CA HIS A 48 6.28 2.76 -7.21
C HIS A 48 5.61 2.10 -5.99
N TYR A 49 5.25 2.87 -4.96
CA TYR A 49 4.59 2.34 -3.77
C TYR A 49 3.25 1.65 -4.10
N GLU A 50 2.49 2.21 -5.04
CA GLU A 50 1.19 1.72 -5.49
C GLU A 50 1.30 0.68 -6.62
N SER A 51 2.45 0.56 -7.29
CA SER A 51 2.65 -0.33 -8.44
C SER A 51 2.30 -1.78 -8.12
N PHE A 52 2.65 -2.25 -6.92
CA PHE A 52 2.36 -3.62 -6.53
C PHE A 52 0.86 -3.90 -6.43
N LYS A 53 0.03 -2.92 -6.03
CA LYS A 53 -1.42 -3.10 -6.02
C LYS A 53 -1.95 -3.32 -7.43
N VAL A 54 -1.37 -2.62 -8.41
CA VAL A 54 -1.74 -2.76 -9.83
C VAL A 54 -1.26 -4.10 -10.39
N THR A 55 0.00 -4.46 -10.17
CA THR A 55 0.59 -5.70 -10.74
C THR A 55 0.13 -6.95 -10.02
N ALA A 56 -0.26 -6.87 -8.74
CA ALA A 56 -0.70 -8.01 -7.92
C ALA A 56 -2.18 -7.95 -7.54
N GLY A 57 -3.02 -7.39 -8.43
CA GLY A 57 -4.47 -7.43 -8.26
C GLY A 57 -4.99 -8.87 -8.18
N VAL A 58 -5.99 -9.09 -7.32
CA VAL A 58 -6.62 -10.41 -7.13
C VAL A 58 -7.22 -10.88 -8.46
N MET A 59 -7.02 -12.17 -8.77
CA MET A 59 -7.55 -12.82 -9.95
C MET A 59 -8.30 -14.08 -9.53
N ASP A 60 -9.36 -14.38 -10.26
CA ASP A 60 -10.09 -15.63 -10.09
C ASP A 60 -9.18 -16.80 -10.48
N HIS A 61 -9.20 -17.82 -9.63
CA HIS A 61 -8.32 -18.96 -9.73
C HIS A 61 -9.01 -20.23 -9.26
N TRP A 62 -8.50 -21.37 -9.71
CA TRP A 62 -8.98 -22.71 -9.36
C TRP A 62 -7.83 -23.72 -9.41
N CYS A 63 -8.00 -24.91 -8.84
CA CYS A 63 -6.99 -25.95 -8.92
C CYS A 63 -6.78 -26.41 -10.37
N GLN A 64 -5.52 -26.59 -10.76
CA GLN A 64 -5.12 -26.99 -12.11
C GLN A 64 -5.60 -28.41 -12.45
N ARG A 65 -6.02 -28.61 -13.71
CA ARG A 65 -6.40 -29.92 -14.25
C ARG A 65 -5.18 -30.86 -14.35
N PRO A 66 -5.27 -32.10 -13.85
CA PRO A 66 -4.29 -33.13 -14.17
C PRO A 66 -4.26 -33.41 -15.68
N VAL A 67 -3.13 -33.90 -16.17
CA VAL A 67 -2.94 -34.20 -17.61
C VAL A 67 -4.00 -35.14 -18.20
N ALA A 68 -4.56 -36.04 -17.38
CA ALA A 68 -5.66 -36.94 -17.78
C ALA A 68 -6.96 -36.19 -18.13
N PHE A 69 -7.16 -35.00 -17.56
CA PHE A 69 -8.36 -34.17 -17.70
C PHE A 69 -8.10 -32.88 -18.49
N ALA A 70 -6.95 -32.77 -19.16
CA ALA A 70 -6.58 -31.56 -19.91
C ALA A 70 -7.56 -31.22 -21.05
N ASN A 71 -8.27 -32.22 -21.58
CA ASN A 71 -9.24 -32.05 -22.66
C ASN A 71 -10.63 -31.55 -22.19
N LEU A 72 -10.93 -31.61 -20.89
CA LEU A 72 -12.20 -31.08 -20.37
C LEU A 72 -12.20 -29.56 -20.47
N SER A 73 -13.37 -28.94 -20.60
CA SER A 73 -13.48 -27.48 -20.42
C SER A 73 -13.26 -27.10 -18.95
N VAL A 74 -12.97 -25.81 -18.71
CA VAL A 74 -12.78 -25.28 -17.35
C VAL A 74 -14.04 -25.45 -16.51
N ASP A 75 -15.21 -25.23 -17.09
CA ASP A 75 -16.48 -25.29 -16.36
C ASP A 75 -16.87 -26.75 -16.03
N GLU A 76 -16.64 -27.68 -16.96
CA GLU A 76 -16.81 -29.11 -16.71
C GLU A 76 -15.86 -29.58 -15.59
N TRP A 77 -14.60 -29.16 -15.63
CA TRP A 77 -13.63 -29.48 -14.59
C TRP A 77 -14.04 -28.93 -13.21
N LYS A 78 -14.47 -27.67 -13.15
CA LYS A 78 -14.97 -27.05 -11.92
C LYS A 78 -16.16 -27.85 -11.36
N SER A 79 -17.10 -28.25 -12.21
CA SER A 79 -18.27 -29.03 -11.79
C SER A 79 -17.94 -30.44 -11.29
N LEU A 80 -16.89 -31.06 -11.84
CA LEU A 80 -16.47 -32.42 -11.50
C LEU A 80 -15.62 -32.45 -10.21
N ALA A 81 -14.51 -31.71 -10.21
CA ALA A 81 -13.44 -31.89 -9.25
C ALA A 81 -13.44 -30.88 -8.10
N ILE A 82 -14.07 -29.71 -8.27
CA ILE A 82 -14.02 -28.65 -7.26
C ILE A 82 -15.22 -28.80 -6.32
N PRO A 83 -14.99 -28.93 -4.99
CA PRO A 83 -16.06 -28.95 -4.03
C PRO A 83 -16.66 -27.55 -3.85
N LEU A 84 -17.94 -27.51 -3.48
CA LEU A 84 -18.60 -26.28 -3.09
C LEU A 84 -18.19 -25.92 -1.65
N ASP A 85 -18.07 -24.62 -1.40
CA ASP A 85 -17.88 -24.07 -0.06
C ASP A 85 -19.21 -24.04 0.73
N ASP A 86 -19.16 -23.52 1.95
CA ASP A 86 -20.33 -23.41 2.84
C ASP A 86 -21.44 -22.49 2.27
N HIS A 87 -21.11 -21.67 1.27
CA HIS A 87 -22.04 -20.77 0.59
C HIS A 87 -22.61 -21.38 -0.70
N GLY A 88 -22.20 -22.60 -1.06
CA GLY A 88 -22.60 -23.25 -2.29
C GLY A 88 -21.86 -22.74 -3.53
N GLU A 89 -20.77 -22.00 -3.36
CA GLU A 89 -19.93 -21.50 -4.44
C GLU A 89 -18.72 -22.44 -4.66
N PRO A 90 -18.16 -22.53 -5.87
CA PRO A 90 -16.98 -23.36 -6.12
C PRO A 90 -15.78 -22.90 -5.29
N SER A 91 -15.18 -23.82 -4.53
CA SER A 91 -13.99 -23.49 -3.73
C SER A 91 -12.77 -23.13 -4.60
N HIS A 92 -12.06 -22.07 -4.22
CA HIS A 92 -10.90 -21.59 -4.99
C HIS A 92 -9.59 -22.35 -4.70
N CYS A 93 -9.52 -23.02 -3.54
CA CYS A 93 -8.28 -23.56 -2.97
C CYS A 93 -8.28 -25.06 -2.72
N LEU A 94 -9.39 -25.74 -2.98
CA LEU A 94 -9.59 -27.15 -2.65
C LEU A 94 -10.01 -27.94 -3.91
N VAL A 95 -9.65 -29.22 -3.95
CA VAL A 95 -10.02 -30.16 -5.02
C VAL A 95 -10.27 -31.54 -4.45
N ARG A 96 -11.12 -32.33 -5.11
CA ARG A 96 -11.31 -33.75 -4.81
C ARG A 96 -10.21 -34.60 -5.43
N ASP A 97 -9.68 -35.53 -4.65
CA ASP A 97 -8.71 -36.53 -5.10
C ASP A 97 -9.18 -37.96 -4.72
N PRO A 98 -9.50 -38.85 -5.69
CA PRO A 98 -9.48 -38.60 -7.14
C PRO A 98 -10.61 -37.66 -7.61
N PRO A 99 -10.42 -36.95 -8.75
CA PRO A 99 -11.38 -35.96 -9.27
C PRO A 99 -12.77 -36.54 -9.57
N ASP A 100 -12.82 -37.83 -9.95
CA ASP A 100 -14.03 -38.50 -10.42
C ASP A 100 -14.98 -38.91 -9.28
N GLY A 101 -14.66 -38.58 -8.02
CA GLY A 101 -15.52 -38.89 -6.88
C GLY A 101 -15.59 -40.39 -6.55
N GLY A 102 -14.48 -41.12 -6.77
CA GLY A 102 -14.38 -42.54 -6.42
C GLY A 102 -14.56 -42.80 -4.91
N GLU A 103 -14.68 -44.07 -4.53
CA GLU A 103 -15.01 -44.51 -3.15
C GLU A 103 -14.04 -43.99 -2.06
N ASN A 104 -12.84 -43.54 -2.45
CA ASN A 104 -11.83 -42.93 -1.59
C ASN A 104 -11.60 -41.43 -1.87
N SER A 105 -12.56 -40.73 -2.45
CA SER A 105 -12.42 -39.30 -2.75
C SER A 105 -12.31 -38.49 -1.46
N SER A 106 -11.21 -37.75 -1.34
CA SER A 106 -10.97 -36.82 -0.24
C SER A 106 -10.81 -35.40 -0.77
N VAL A 107 -11.12 -34.41 0.05
CA VAL A 107 -10.89 -33.00 -0.30
C VAL A 107 -9.51 -32.59 0.19
N VAL A 108 -8.67 -32.13 -0.74
CA VAL A 108 -7.27 -31.74 -0.48
C VAL A 108 -6.99 -30.34 -1.02
N SER A 109 -5.91 -29.72 -0.54
CA SER A 109 -5.48 -28.42 -1.05
C SER A 109 -4.86 -28.51 -2.44
N CYS A 110 -5.07 -27.48 -3.28
CA CYS A 110 -4.45 -27.47 -4.60
C CYS A 110 -2.92 -27.51 -4.50
N SER A 111 -2.27 -28.33 -5.33
CA SER A 111 -0.82 -28.29 -5.56
C SER A 111 -0.41 -27.22 -6.59
N SER A 112 -1.33 -26.90 -7.51
CA SER A 112 -1.13 -25.99 -8.62
C SER A 112 -2.45 -25.33 -9.02
N TRP A 113 -2.37 -24.17 -9.67
CA TRP A 113 -3.51 -23.30 -9.95
C TRP A 113 -3.54 -22.87 -11.41
N GLU A 114 -4.75 -22.79 -11.96
CA GLU A 114 -5.08 -22.09 -13.19
C GLU A 114 -5.77 -20.77 -12.84
N PHE A 115 -5.55 -19.74 -13.64
CA PHE A 115 -6.03 -18.38 -13.40
C PHE A 115 -6.89 -17.90 -14.58
N ASP A 116 -7.93 -17.14 -14.30
CA ASP A 116 -8.66 -16.41 -15.35
C ASP A 116 -7.84 -15.20 -15.79
N LEU A 117 -7.28 -15.27 -16.99
CA LEU A 117 -6.42 -14.23 -17.55
C LEU A 117 -7.21 -13.08 -18.18
N ALA A 118 -8.53 -13.18 -18.33
CA ALA A 118 -9.31 -12.11 -18.92
C ALA A 118 -9.60 -10.99 -17.90
N PRO A 119 -9.55 -9.70 -18.28
CA PRO A 119 -9.13 -9.14 -19.57
C PRO A 119 -7.64 -8.72 -19.64
N PHE A 120 -6.85 -8.90 -18.57
CA PHE A 120 -5.58 -8.20 -18.39
C PHE A 120 -4.31 -9.07 -18.55
N GLY A 121 -4.46 -10.37 -18.80
CA GLY A 121 -3.35 -11.31 -18.94
C GLY A 121 -2.70 -11.72 -17.61
N ASN A 122 -1.50 -12.29 -17.72
CA ASN A 122 -0.69 -12.70 -16.58
C ASN A 122 -0.28 -11.49 -15.73
N ASN A 123 -0.25 -11.68 -14.42
CA ASN A 123 0.19 -10.67 -13.47
C ASN A 123 1.07 -11.30 -12.38
N ALA A 124 1.49 -10.50 -11.39
CA ALA A 124 2.33 -10.96 -10.29
C ALA A 124 1.73 -12.12 -9.49
N VAL A 125 0.39 -12.17 -9.36
CA VAL A 125 -0.31 -13.24 -8.63
C VAL A 125 -0.23 -14.55 -9.40
N SER A 126 -0.49 -14.53 -10.71
CA SER A 126 -0.43 -15.74 -11.54
C SER A 126 1.00 -16.24 -11.75
N GLU A 127 1.96 -15.32 -11.90
CA GLU A 127 3.38 -15.65 -12.14
C GLU A 127 4.00 -16.35 -10.94
N TRP A 128 3.77 -15.83 -9.72
CA TRP A 128 4.36 -16.37 -8.50
C TRP A 128 3.40 -17.21 -7.65
N LYS A 129 2.20 -17.50 -8.18
CA LYS A 129 1.15 -18.32 -7.53
C LYS A 129 0.85 -17.85 -6.12
N LEU A 130 0.56 -16.55 -5.98
CA LEU A 130 0.35 -15.88 -4.69
C LEU A 130 -1.08 -16.03 -4.17
N VAL A 131 -1.62 -17.25 -4.15
CA VAL A 131 -3.02 -17.55 -3.74
C VAL A 131 -3.07 -18.58 -2.62
N CYS A 132 -4.25 -18.75 -2.01
CA CYS A 132 -4.48 -19.74 -0.94
C CYS A 132 -3.43 -19.64 0.19
N ASN A 133 -2.69 -20.72 0.49
CA ASN A 133 -1.64 -20.72 1.51
C ASN A 133 -0.50 -19.70 1.27
N ARG A 134 -0.38 -19.16 0.06
CA ARG A 134 0.62 -18.14 -0.33
C ARG A 134 0.02 -16.73 -0.48
N SER A 135 -1.25 -16.52 -0.12
CA SER A 135 -1.90 -15.21 -0.21
C SER A 135 -1.23 -14.14 0.67
N TRP A 136 -0.73 -14.54 1.85
CA TRP A 136 -0.06 -13.66 2.80
C TRP A 136 1.20 -12.98 2.24
N LEU A 137 1.85 -13.60 1.24
CA LEU A 137 3.03 -13.03 0.58
C LEU A 137 2.72 -11.71 -0.10
N ARG A 138 1.50 -11.50 -0.60
CA ARG A 138 1.09 -10.20 -1.18
C ARG A 138 1.16 -9.09 -0.15
N SER A 139 0.65 -9.36 1.06
CA SER A 139 0.72 -8.42 2.18
C SER A 139 2.16 -8.21 2.65
N PHE A 140 2.96 -9.28 2.68
CA PHE A 140 4.37 -9.21 3.04
C PHE A 140 5.17 -8.31 2.10
N VAL A 141 4.99 -8.42 0.78
CA VAL A 141 5.67 -7.55 -0.21
C VAL A 141 5.43 -6.08 0.10
N ARG A 142 4.16 -5.72 0.39
CA ARG A 142 3.79 -4.34 0.75
C ARG A 142 4.48 -3.87 2.03
N ILE A 143 4.54 -4.73 3.04
CA ILE A 143 5.23 -4.43 4.31
C ILE A 143 6.74 -4.26 4.07
N ALA A 144 7.37 -5.13 3.28
CA ALA A 144 8.78 -5.05 2.94
C ALA A 144 9.12 -3.73 2.21
N TYR A 145 8.25 -3.26 1.32
CA TYR A 145 8.43 -1.97 0.64
C TYR A 145 8.31 -0.80 1.62
N ALA A 146 7.32 -0.85 2.51
CA ALA A 146 7.13 0.17 3.54
C ALA A 146 8.33 0.23 4.50
N LEU A 147 8.83 -0.91 4.96
CA LEU A 147 10.00 -0.99 5.83
C LEU A 147 11.25 -0.37 5.20
N GLY A 148 11.47 -0.60 3.90
CA GLY A 148 12.56 0.04 3.16
C GLY A 148 12.50 1.56 3.24
N ALA A 149 11.34 2.15 2.97
CA ALA A 149 11.13 3.60 3.08
C ALA A 149 11.22 4.10 4.53
N MET A 150 10.65 3.36 5.49
CA MET A 150 10.66 3.72 6.92
C MET A 150 12.08 3.83 7.49
N ILE A 151 12.99 2.96 7.05
CA ILE A 151 14.40 2.99 7.49
C ILE A 151 15.17 4.08 6.75
N ALA A 152 14.94 4.23 5.45
CA ALA A 152 15.67 5.18 4.62
C ALA A 152 15.33 6.65 4.95
N LEU A 153 14.09 6.94 5.31
CA LEU A 153 13.60 8.28 5.62
C LEU A 153 14.44 8.99 6.73
N PRO A 154 14.56 8.46 7.96
CA PRO A 154 15.36 9.10 9.01
C PRO A 154 16.86 9.09 8.67
N ALA A 155 17.37 8.03 8.05
CA ALA A 155 18.77 7.93 7.65
C ALA A 155 19.15 9.04 6.66
N ALA A 156 18.28 9.30 5.67
CA ALA A 156 18.46 10.38 4.72
C ALA A 156 18.33 11.76 5.37
N GLY A 157 17.45 11.93 6.36
CA GLY A 157 17.36 13.16 7.16
C GLY A 157 18.67 13.47 7.87
N VAL A 158 19.21 12.51 8.63
CA VAL A 158 20.50 12.64 9.32
C VAL A 158 21.64 12.90 8.33
N ALA A 159 21.67 12.19 7.20
CA ALA A 159 22.68 12.41 6.17
C ALA A 159 22.57 13.83 5.56
N ALA A 160 21.35 14.32 5.33
CA ALA A 160 21.09 15.61 4.73
C ALA A 160 21.48 16.76 5.66
N ASP A 161 21.33 16.59 6.96
CA ASP A 161 21.74 17.58 7.96
C ASP A 161 23.28 17.62 8.14
N ASN A 162 23.97 16.49 7.99
CA ASN A 162 25.44 16.42 8.15
C ASN A 162 26.24 16.74 6.87
N VAL A 163 25.81 16.20 5.73
CA VAL A 163 26.52 16.31 4.42
C VAL A 163 25.98 17.48 3.58
N GLY A 164 24.77 17.94 3.91
CA GLY A 164 24.04 18.98 3.18
C GLY A 164 22.97 18.38 2.25
N ARG A 165 21.76 18.96 2.31
CA ARG A 165 20.58 18.49 1.58
C ARG A 165 20.81 18.35 0.07
N LYS A 166 21.46 19.34 -0.55
CA LYS A 166 21.76 19.34 -1.99
C LYS A 166 22.58 18.12 -2.40
N THR A 167 23.67 17.85 -1.68
CA THR A 167 24.59 16.74 -1.98
C THR A 167 23.88 15.38 -1.84
N VAL A 168 23.13 15.19 -0.76
CA VAL A 168 22.36 13.95 -0.53
C VAL A 168 21.34 13.71 -1.63
N THR A 169 20.60 14.75 -2.03
CA THR A 169 19.66 14.66 -3.17
C THR A 169 20.36 14.24 -4.46
N PHE A 170 21.48 14.87 -4.82
CA PHE A 170 22.22 14.51 -6.05
C PHE A 170 22.76 13.08 -6.02
N LEU A 171 23.20 12.58 -4.87
CA LEU A 171 23.67 11.20 -4.72
C LEU A 171 22.53 10.17 -4.72
N ALA A 172 21.34 10.53 -4.25
CA ALA A 172 20.19 9.64 -4.24
C ALA A 172 19.59 9.39 -5.64
N VAL A 173 19.68 10.38 -6.55
CA VAL A 173 19.18 10.25 -7.94
C VAL A 173 19.75 9.03 -8.69
N PRO A 174 21.08 8.85 -8.83
CA PRO A 174 21.62 7.68 -9.53
C PRO A 174 21.25 6.37 -8.85
N VAL A 175 21.13 6.33 -7.52
CA VAL A 175 20.70 5.14 -6.78
C VAL A 175 19.27 4.75 -7.15
N VAL A 176 18.35 5.72 -7.20
CA VAL A 176 16.96 5.50 -7.65
C VAL A 176 16.92 5.01 -9.10
N LEU A 177 17.71 5.61 -9.99
CA LEU A 177 17.76 5.21 -11.40
C LEU A 177 18.28 3.78 -11.58
N ILE A 178 19.38 3.42 -10.92
CA ILE A 178 19.97 2.08 -10.99
C ILE A 178 19.00 1.05 -10.41
N ALA A 179 18.40 1.33 -9.26
CA ALA A 179 17.42 0.44 -8.64
C ALA A 179 16.15 0.28 -9.51
N GLY A 180 15.70 1.38 -10.14
CA GLY A 180 14.56 1.36 -11.06
C GLY A 180 14.83 0.58 -12.36
N VAL A 181 16.06 0.62 -12.89
CA VAL A 181 16.44 -0.24 -14.02
C VAL A 181 16.49 -1.71 -13.57
N ALA A 182 17.05 -1.98 -12.39
CA ALA A 182 17.12 -3.33 -11.83
C ALA A 182 15.73 -3.96 -11.62
N SER A 183 14.70 -3.15 -11.34
CA SER A 183 13.34 -3.66 -11.12
C SER A 183 12.67 -4.20 -12.39
N SER A 184 13.23 -3.92 -13.57
CA SER A 184 12.77 -4.48 -14.85
C SER A 184 13.27 -5.91 -15.12
N LEU A 185 14.13 -6.46 -14.25
CA LEU A 185 14.75 -7.77 -14.44
C LEU A 185 14.24 -8.86 -13.45
N PRO A 186 12.94 -8.90 -13.05
CA PRO A 186 12.51 -9.88 -12.07
C PRO A 186 12.55 -11.29 -12.67
N LYS A 187 13.32 -12.17 -12.03
CA LYS A 187 13.34 -13.61 -12.33
C LYS A 187 12.50 -14.40 -11.33
N ASP A 188 12.46 -13.94 -10.08
CA ASP A 188 11.82 -14.61 -8.95
C ASP A 188 11.19 -13.59 -7.99
N LEU A 189 10.22 -14.04 -7.20
CA LEU A 189 9.53 -13.22 -6.19
C LEU A 189 10.51 -12.55 -5.21
N ASN A 190 11.52 -13.30 -4.72
CA ASN A 190 12.49 -12.76 -3.76
C ASN A 190 13.31 -11.62 -4.34
N PHE A 191 13.73 -11.74 -5.60
CA PHE A 191 14.45 -10.67 -6.30
C PHE A 191 13.56 -9.45 -6.51
N PHE A 192 12.30 -9.67 -6.92
CA PHE A 192 11.31 -8.61 -7.07
C PHE A 192 11.11 -7.85 -5.74
N VAL A 193 10.96 -8.57 -4.62
CA VAL A 193 10.83 -7.93 -3.29
C VAL A 193 12.08 -7.18 -2.90
N ALA A 194 13.26 -7.77 -3.04
CA ALA A 194 14.52 -7.13 -2.64
C ALA A 194 14.78 -5.84 -3.43
N VAL A 195 14.62 -5.89 -4.75
CA VAL A 195 14.83 -4.71 -5.62
C VAL A 195 13.74 -3.67 -5.38
N GLY A 196 12.48 -4.08 -5.24
CA GLY A 196 11.39 -3.15 -4.92
C GLY A 196 11.58 -2.46 -3.56
N THR A 197 12.03 -3.19 -2.54
CA THR A 197 12.43 -2.59 -1.25
C THR A 197 13.58 -1.62 -1.42
N ALA A 198 14.58 -1.92 -2.26
CA ALA A 198 15.69 -1.01 -2.54
C ALA A 198 15.23 0.27 -3.28
N VAL A 199 14.31 0.15 -4.24
CA VAL A 199 13.70 1.31 -4.92
C VAL A 199 12.89 2.14 -3.93
N SER A 200 12.09 1.50 -3.07
CA SER A 200 11.30 2.18 -2.02
C SER A 200 12.21 2.92 -1.02
N ALA A 201 13.32 2.29 -0.60
CA ALA A 201 14.32 2.92 0.24
C ALA A 201 15.00 4.11 -0.47
N ALA A 202 15.43 3.95 -1.72
CA ALA A 202 16.09 5.00 -2.48
C ALA A 202 15.19 6.21 -2.72
N THR A 203 13.91 5.97 -3.07
CA THR A 203 12.91 7.04 -3.23
C THR A 203 12.53 7.67 -1.90
N GLY A 204 12.40 6.89 -0.83
CA GLY A 204 12.21 7.37 0.55
C GLY A 204 13.38 8.22 1.07
N ALA A 205 14.60 7.99 0.58
CA ALA A 205 15.77 8.82 0.86
C ALA A 205 15.83 10.10 0.02
N LEU A 206 15.26 10.09 -1.19
CA LEU A 206 15.31 11.19 -2.14
C LEU A 206 14.24 12.27 -1.87
N VAL A 207 13.00 11.86 -1.61
CA VAL A 207 11.84 12.76 -1.54
C VAL A 207 11.91 13.76 -0.37
N PRO A 208 12.26 13.39 0.87
CA PRO A 208 12.29 14.34 1.99
C PRO A 208 13.28 15.50 1.83
N PRO A 209 14.56 15.29 1.47
CA PRO A 209 15.47 16.41 1.25
C PRO A 209 15.06 17.26 0.04
N LEU A 210 14.41 16.69 -0.97
CA LEU A 210 13.80 17.47 -2.07
C LEU A 210 12.67 18.39 -1.59
N TRP A 211 11.77 17.89 -0.73
CA TRP A 211 10.72 18.70 -0.13
C TRP A 211 11.29 19.79 0.78
N ALA A 212 12.30 19.47 1.59
CA ALA A 212 12.99 20.45 2.42
C ALA A 212 13.69 21.53 1.57
N LEU A 213 14.38 21.15 0.48
CA LEU A 213 14.98 22.10 -0.46
C LEU A 213 13.92 22.99 -1.11
N LEU A 214 12.76 22.44 -1.48
CA LEU A 214 11.66 23.23 -2.03
C LEU A 214 11.21 24.29 -1.04
N TYR A 215 11.06 23.94 0.25
CA TYR A 215 10.68 24.87 1.32
C TYR A 215 11.75 25.91 1.63
N GLU A 216 13.02 25.53 1.61
CA GLU A 216 14.15 26.46 1.85
C GLU A 216 14.31 27.48 0.71
N VAL A 217 13.93 27.11 -0.51
CA VAL A 217 14.12 27.90 -1.73
C VAL A 217 12.89 28.74 -2.08
N SER A 218 11.71 28.41 -1.56
CA SER A 218 10.47 29.13 -1.84
C SER A 218 10.20 30.28 -0.86
N THR A 219 9.62 31.37 -1.38
CA THR A 219 9.16 32.46 -0.51
C THR A 219 7.87 32.07 0.22
N PRO A 220 7.55 32.69 1.37
CA PRO A 220 6.28 32.45 2.07
C PRO A 220 5.04 32.61 1.19
N ASN A 221 5.08 33.50 0.19
CA ASN A 221 3.96 33.73 -0.73
C ASN A 221 3.84 32.65 -1.83
N MET A 222 4.96 32.06 -2.25
CA MET A 222 4.99 31.03 -3.30
C MET A 222 4.99 29.59 -2.73
N LEU A 223 5.20 29.45 -1.43
CA LEU A 223 5.23 28.17 -0.74
C LEU A 223 3.91 27.39 -0.95
N VAL A 224 2.78 28.02 -0.64
CA VAL A 224 1.44 27.41 -0.77
C VAL A 224 1.12 26.99 -2.22
N PRO A 225 1.28 27.84 -3.25
CA PRO A 225 1.01 27.39 -4.62
C PRO A 225 1.95 26.27 -5.06
N TYR A 226 3.22 26.25 -4.64
CA TYR A 226 4.14 25.17 -4.98
C TYR A 226 3.78 23.84 -4.31
N THR A 227 3.34 23.85 -3.05
CA THR A 227 2.84 22.64 -2.39
C THR A 227 1.54 22.15 -3.00
N VAL A 228 0.64 23.05 -3.40
CA VAL A 228 -0.60 22.68 -4.11
C VAL A 228 -0.28 22.05 -5.47
N VAL A 229 0.66 22.60 -6.24
CA VAL A 229 1.07 22.04 -7.54
C VAL A 229 1.68 20.65 -7.39
N THR A 230 2.57 20.46 -6.42
CA THR A 230 3.20 19.15 -6.16
C THR A 230 2.18 18.13 -5.64
N ALA A 231 1.24 18.52 -4.77
CA ALA A 231 0.17 17.66 -4.30
C ALA A 231 -0.85 17.33 -5.41
N ALA A 232 -1.19 18.28 -6.28
CA ALA A 232 -2.10 18.04 -7.41
C ALA A 232 -1.51 17.04 -8.41
N ALA A 233 -0.21 17.14 -8.72
CA ALA A 233 0.49 16.18 -9.57
C ALA A 233 0.41 14.74 -9.03
N VAL A 234 0.35 14.60 -7.70
CA VAL A 234 0.19 13.32 -7.01
C VAL A 234 -1.25 12.80 -7.08
N VAL A 235 -2.25 13.66 -6.83
CA VAL A 235 -3.67 13.27 -6.73
C VAL A 235 -4.24 12.80 -8.07
N VAL A 236 -3.72 13.24 -9.21
CA VAL A 236 -4.18 12.78 -10.54
C VAL A 236 -3.85 11.30 -10.79
N ILE A 237 -2.84 10.75 -10.12
CA ILE A 237 -2.30 9.40 -10.40
C ILE A 237 -3.06 8.31 -9.61
N VAL A 238 -3.51 8.60 -8.40
CA VAL A 238 -4.10 7.59 -7.47
C VAL A 238 -5.48 7.07 -7.92
N PRO A 239 -6.43 7.89 -8.42
CA PRO A 239 -7.75 7.42 -8.83
C PRO A 239 -7.73 6.50 -10.05
N GLY A 240 -6.76 6.67 -10.96
CA GLY A 240 -6.63 5.79 -12.13
C GLY A 240 -6.36 4.32 -11.76
N ASN A 241 -5.65 4.10 -10.64
CA ASN A 241 -5.28 2.75 -10.20
C ASN A 241 -6.37 2.04 -9.39
N THR A 242 -7.30 2.77 -8.79
CA THR A 242 -8.41 2.20 -8.00
C THR A 242 -9.70 2.05 -8.79
N VAL A 243 -9.92 2.86 -9.83
CA VAL A 243 -11.18 2.87 -10.61
C VAL A 243 -11.20 1.80 -11.72
N TYR A 244 -10.05 1.32 -12.20
CA TYR A 244 -9.99 0.45 -13.37
C TYR A 244 -10.11 -1.06 -13.12
N ARG A 245 -10.26 -1.56 -11.88
CA ARG A 245 -10.27 -3.02 -11.64
C ARG A 245 -11.35 -3.53 -10.68
N GLN A 246 -12.32 -4.20 -11.32
CA GLN A 246 -13.25 -5.26 -10.92
C GLN A 246 -14.34 -4.98 -9.85
N PRO A 247 -15.64 -5.13 -10.21
CA PRO A 247 -16.79 -4.98 -9.30
C PRO A 247 -16.92 -6.07 -8.21
N ASN A 248 -15.95 -6.98 -8.07
CA ASN A 248 -16.06 -8.18 -7.24
C ASN A 248 -15.11 -8.14 -6.02
N GLN A 249 -14.22 -7.15 -5.93
CA GLN A 249 -13.17 -7.15 -4.90
C GLN A 249 -13.70 -6.91 -3.47
N TRP A 250 -14.88 -6.32 -3.30
CA TRP A 250 -15.55 -6.25 -2.00
C TRP A 250 -15.93 -7.63 -1.43
N ARG A 251 -15.90 -8.69 -2.25
CA ARG A 251 -16.20 -10.06 -1.82
C ARG A 251 -14.97 -10.83 -1.34
N VAL A 252 -13.75 -10.35 -1.64
CA VAL A 252 -12.48 -11.07 -1.41
C VAL A 252 -11.60 -10.40 -0.35
N ASP A 253 -12.18 -9.52 0.49
CA ASP A 253 -11.54 -9.16 1.75
C ASP A 253 -11.54 -10.40 2.65
N ASP A 254 -10.47 -11.19 2.52
CA ASP A 254 -10.18 -12.43 3.21
C ASP A 254 -10.39 -12.30 4.73
N TYR A 255 -11.45 -12.95 5.23
CA TYR A 255 -11.55 -13.47 6.60
C TYR A 255 -10.65 -14.70 6.84
N SER A 256 -9.84 -15.12 5.85
CA SER A 256 -9.10 -16.39 5.87
C SER A 256 -7.69 -16.31 6.51
N ALA A 257 -7.44 -15.30 7.34
CA ALA A 257 -6.20 -15.17 8.11
C ALA A 257 -6.41 -15.36 9.62
N LEU A 258 -7.14 -16.40 10.03
CA LEU A 258 -7.16 -16.86 11.42
C LEU A 258 -7.08 -18.39 11.46
N PRO A 259 -6.21 -18.97 12.31
CA PRO A 259 -6.25 -20.40 12.58
C PRO A 259 -7.60 -20.72 13.24
N ASP A 260 -8.20 -21.83 12.84
CA ASP A 260 -9.49 -22.40 13.25
C ASP A 260 -10.13 -21.78 14.50
N GLY A 261 -11.32 -21.17 14.33
CA GLY A 261 -12.30 -21.09 15.42
C GLY A 261 -12.76 -19.72 15.92
N SER A 262 -12.67 -18.62 15.17
CA SER A 262 -13.28 -17.34 15.60
C SER A 262 -14.04 -16.64 14.47
N HIS A 263 -15.38 -16.63 14.58
CA HIS A 263 -16.27 -15.84 13.74
C HIS A 263 -16.18 -14.36 14.12
N CYS A 264 -16.06 -13.47 13.12
CA CYS A 264 -16.32 -12.04 13.28
C CYS A 264 -17.35 -11.63 12.24
N LEU A 265 -18.53 -11.16 12.69
CA LEU A 265 -19.60 -10.66 11.82
C LEU A 265 -19.15 -9.38 11.09
N PRO A 266 -19.64 -9.12 9.86
CA PRO A 266 -19.23 -7.96 9.07
C PRO A 266 -19.77 -6.67 9.68
N ALA A 267 -18.89 -5.70 9.88
CA ALA A 267 -19.27 -4.35 10.30
C ALA A 267 -19.93 -3.62 9.12
N GLY A 268 -21.26 -3.55 9.16
CA GLY A 268 -22.01 -2.55 8.39
C GLY A 268 -21.57 -1.14 8.79
N ALA A 269 -21.48 -0.27 7.79
CA ALA A 269 -21.02 1.11 7.86
C ALA A 269 -21.50 1.88 9.11
N VAL A 270 -20.56 2.27 9.99
CA VAL A 270 -20.77 3.34 10.96
C VAL A 270 -19.51 4.19 11.06
N LEU A 271 -19.65 5.46 10.65
CA LEU A 271 -18.70 6.53 10.94
C LEU A 271 -18.54 6.68 12.46
N HIS A 272 -17.30 6.96 12.87
CA HIS A 272 -16.84 7.39 14.19
C HIS A 272 -16.56 6.30 15.26
N SER A 273 -15.32 6.42 15.76
CA SER A 273 -14.82 6.03 17.08
C SER A 273 -14.18 4.66 17.23
N GLU A 274 -12.90 4.71 17.62
CA GLU A 274 -12.05 3.60 18.03
C GLU A 274 -12.70 2.73 19.12
N ARG A 275 -12.79 1.41 18.86
CA ARG A 275 -12.55 0.29 19.79
C ARG A 275 -12.93 -1.03 19.13
N VAL A 276 -11.94 -1.89 18.88
CA VAL A 276 -12.16 -3.30 18.56
C VAL A 276 -12.44 -4.03 19.88
N ALA A 277 -13.63 -4.58 20.04
CA ALA A 277 -13.97 -5.45 21.16
C ALA A 277 -14.25 -6.85 20.62
N CYS A 278 -13.31 -7.78 20.82
CA CYS A 278 -13.56 -9.21 20.63
C CYS A 278 -14.26 -9.76 21.88
N LEU A 279 -15.51 -10.20 21.76
CA LEU A 279 -16.20 -10.98 22.80
C LEU A 279 -15.76 -12.44 22.67
N ALA A 280 -15.10 -12.97 23.69
CA ALA A 280 -14.84 -14.40 23.80
C ALA A 280 -16.11 -15.11 24.27
N ASP A 281 -16.65 -16.02 23.45
CA ASP A 281 -17.74 -16.91 23.86
C ASP A 281 -17.16 -18.05 24.72
N SER A 282 -17.47 -18.02 26.01
CA SER A 282 -17.15 -19.08 26.96
C SER A 282 -18.35 -20.01 27.06
N SER A 283 -18.37 -21.10 26.29
CA SER A 283 -19.32 -22.19 26.54
C SER A 283 -18.75 -23.60 26.30
N ARG A 284 -18.30 -24.24 27.40
CA ARG A 284 -18.71 -25.60 27.85
C ARG A 284 -17.73 -26.16 28.89
N SER A 285 -18.19 -26.34 30.12
CA SER A 285 -18.32 -27.69 30.73
C SER A 285 -18.90 -27.62 32.15
N HIS A 286 -19.79 -28.59 32.39
CA HIS A 286 -20.43 -29.05 33.62
C HIS A 286 -19.79 -28.67 34.97
N THR A 287 -20.60 -28.24 35.95
CA THR A 287 -21.03 -29.05 37.13
C THR A 287 -21.65 -28.15 38.22
N GLY A 288 -22.76 -28.61 38.81
CA GLY A 288 -23.02 -28.48 40.26
C GLY A 288 -23.69 -27.21 40.81
N SER A 289 -24.81 -27.45 41.50
CA SER A 289 -25.31 -26.72 42.68
C SER A 289 -26.26 -25.53 42.52
N THR A 290 -27.55 -25.85 42.59
CA THR A 290 -28.56 -25.28 43.51
C THR A 290 -28.12 -24.12 44.42
N ALA A 291 -28.79 -22.95 44.32
CA ALA A 291 -29.15 -22.12 45.49
C ALA A 291 -30.19 -21.02 45.16
N ARG A 292 -31.42 -21.30 45.59
CA ARG A 292 -32.55 -20.43 46.01
C ARG A 292 -32.38 -18.91 45.88
N HIS A 293 -33.31 -18.32 45.11
CA HIS A 293 -33.88 -17.00 45.38
C HIS A 293 -34.77 -17.05 46.64
N LEU A 294 -34.57 -16.15 47.61
CA LEU A 294 -35.63 -15.67 48.50
C LEU A 294 -35.23 -14.34 49.16
N ALA A 295 -36.26 -13.51 49.34
CA ALA A 295 -36.41 -12.39 50.26
C ALA A 295 -36.34 -10.97 49.68
N ARG A 296 -37.52 -10.45 49.29
CA ARG A 296 -37.99 -9.11 49.67
C ARG A 296 -39.50 -9.14 49.96
N ARG A 297 -39.85 -9.03 51.25
CA ARG A 297 -41.06 -8.38 51.81
C ARG A 297 -40.64 -6.95 52.23
N PRO A 298 -41.52 -5.99 52.61
CA PRO A 298 -42.92 -6.15 53.04
C PRO A 298 -43.94 -5.11 52.49
N SER A 299 -45.22 -5.50 52.48
CA SER A 299 -46.39 -4.77 53.00
C SER A 299 -47.63 -5.63 52.78
#